data_AF-A0AAV4AL26-F1
#
_entry.id   AF-A0AAV4AL26-F1
#
_cell.length_a   1.000
_cell.length_b   1.000
_cell.length_c   1.000
_cell.angle_alpha   90.00
_cell.angle_beta   90.00
_cell.angle_gamma   90.00
#
_symmetry.space_group_name_H-M   'P 1'
#
loop_
_entity.id
_entity.type
_entity.pdbx_description
1 polymer ?
#
loop_
_entity_poly.entity_id
_entity_poly.type
_entity_poly.pdbx_seq_one_letter_code
_entity_poly.pdbx_strand_id
1 'polypeptide(L)'
;MKNRVVYLRSSSPYKANEINLAVAFQSATGVSNHCGDQDYPGNKPFSEPESVNIKYLVEKLQPRLVAYVSVHSYSQVILIPWSYSKDLPKPPNFNETLRIGRVMASAMEVRHGKVYRTGQAPDVLGYAPSGTSQDWVMKAVPGIFAVCIELRPAAFGNFTFEDFLLEEEQIVPTAEEYFDGLVAMAKELQLI
;
A
#
# COMPACT_ATOMS: atom_id res chain seq x y z
N MET A 1 10.17 0.50 -0.70
CA MET A 1 11.31 -0.29 -1.22
C MET A 1 11.60 0.11 -2.67
N LYS A 2 12.87 0.28 -3.06
CA LYS A 2 13.27 0.54 -4.46
C LYS A 2 13.86 -0.69 -5.13
N ASN A 3 13.67 -0.79 -6.43
CA ASN A 3 14.40 -1.72 -7.28
C ASN A 3 15.85 -1.34 -7.49
N ARG A 4 16.67 -2.32 -7.87
CA ARG A 4 18.01 -2.10 -8.41
C ARG A 4 18.05 -2.66 -9.83
N VAL A 5 17.77 -1.82 -10.82
CA VAL A 5 17.91 -2.17 -12.24
C VAL A 5 18.99 -1.29 -12.85
N VAL A 6 20.09 -1.91 -13.29
CA VAL A 6 21.21 -1.19 -13.91
C VAL A 6 20.82 -0.86 -15.36
N TYR A 7 20.42 0.38 -15.61
CA TYR A 7 20.19 0.87 -16.96
C TYR A 7 21.47 1.53 -17.50
N LEU A 8 21.91 1.14 -18.69
CA LEU A 8 23.12 1.65 -19.36
C LEU A 8 23.15 3.18 -19.63
N ARG A 9 22.07 3.91 -19.28
CA ARG A 9 21.91 5.36 -19.51
C ARG A 9 21.36 6.15 -18.31
N SER A 10 21.23 5.53 -17.14
CA SER A 10 20.75 6.21 -15.91
C SER A 10 21.85 6.21 -14.86
N SER A 11 22.16 7.38 -14.29
CA SER A 11 23.13 7.52 -13.19
C SER A 11 22.61 6.95 -11.87
N SER A 12 21.30 6.77 -11.73
CA SER A 12 20.67 6.12 -10.58
C SER A 12 20.01 4.80 -11.01
N PRO A 13 20.39 3.65 -10.41
CA PRO A 13 19.79 2.36 -10.72
C PRO A 13 18.48 2.11 -9.97
N TYR A 14 18.00 3.08 -9.17
CA TYR A 14 16.93 2.85 -8.22
C TYR A 14 15.61 3.51 -8.58
N LYS A 15 14.52 2.73 -8.60
CA LYS A 15 13.15 3.21 -8.83
C LYS A 15 12.19 2.67 -7.76
N ALA A 16 11.20 3.47 -7.37
CA ALA A 16 10.22 3.10 -6.36
C ALA A 16 9.08 2.27 -6.97
N ASN A 17 8.99 1.00 -6.58
CA ASN A 17 8.09 0.02 -7.21
C ASN A 17 6.61 0.28 -6.91
N GLU A 18 6.33 0.64 -5.66
CA GLU A 18 4.97 0.82 -5.16
C GLU A 18 4.23 1.91 -5.94
N ILE A 19 4.95 2.93 -6.43
CA ILE A 19 4.40 4.07 -7.17
C ILE A 19 4.61 3.97 -8.70
N ASN A 20 5.04 2.81 -9.20
CA ASN A 20 5.30 2.59 -10.64
C ASN A 20 4.08 2.08 -11.43
N LEU A 21 2.86 2.04 -10.86
CA LEU A 21 1.70 1.45 -11.53
C LEU A 21 0.88 2.48 -12.33
N ALA A 22 0.08 2.00 -13.29
CA ALA A 22 -0.67 2.83 -14.23
C ALA A 22 -1.96 3.45 -13.65
N VAL A 23 -1.83 4.13 -12.51
CA VAL A 23 -2.91 4.88 -11.85
C VAL A 23 -2.38 6.23 -11.37
N ALA A 24 -2.92 7.33 -11.89
CA ALA A 24 -2.45 8.68 -11.54
C ALA A 24 -0.92 8.88 -11.66
N PHE A 25 -0.23 8.12 -12.51
CA PHE A 25 1.23 8.07 -12.56
C PHE A 25 1.85 9.48 -12.71
N GLN A 26 2.69 9.87 -11.75
CA GLN A 26 3.33 11.19 -11.68
C GLN A 26 2.35 12.39 -11.65
N SER A 27 1.12 12.19 -11.15
CA SER A 27 0.07 13.23 -11.17
C SER A 27 -0.33 13.76 -9.79
N ALA A 28 0.31 13.32 -8.71
CA ALA A 28 0.07 13.81 -7.35
C ALA A 28 1.38 13.98 -6.57
N THR A 29 1.28 14.34 -5.30
CA THR A 29 2.42 14.43 -4.37
C THR A 29 3.05 13.06 -4.07
N GLY A 30 4.21 13.05 -3.40
CA GLY A 30 4.86 11.81 -2.96
C GLY A 30 5.48 10.98 -4.10
N VAL A 31 5.75 11.63 -5.24
CA VAL A 31 6.48 11.08 -6.37
C VAL A 31 7.40 12.15 -6.95
N SER A 32 8.62 11.77 -7.34
CA SER A 32 9.60 12.67 -7.96
C SER A 32 9.76 12.41 -9.45
N ASN A 33 10.22 13.43 -10.18
CA ASN A 33 10.65 13.34 -11.58
C ASN A 33 12.18 13.19 -11.72
N HIS A 34 12.93 13.26 -10.63
CA HIS A 34 14.40 13.14 -10.64
C HIS A 34 14.82 11.71 -10.28
N CYS A 35 15.59 11.06 -11.17
CA CYS A 35 15.97 9.66 -11.01
C CYS A 35 16.80 9.33 -9.75
N GLY A 36 17.42 10.34 -9.12
CA GLY A 36 18.16 10.17 -7.86
C GLY A 36 17.27 10.07 -6.62
N ASP A 37 16.02 10.53 -6.71
CA ASP A 37 15.18 10.74 -5.53
C ASP A 37 14.54 9.45 -5.02
N GLN A 38 14.17 9.43 -3.73
CA GLN A 38 13.66 8.22 -3.07
C GLN A 38 12.32 7.74 -3.62
N ASP A 39 11.55 8.66 -4.15
CA ASP A 39 10.19 8.53 -4.66
C ASP A 39 10.13 8.68 -6.19
N TYR A 40 11.21 8.40 -6.91
CA TYR A 40 11.18 8.33 -8.37
C TYR A 40 10.49 7.04 -8.84
N PRO A 41 9.31 7.11 -9.50
CA PRO A 41 8.58 5.93 -9.91
C PRO A 41 9.17 5.30 -11.17
N GLY A 42 9.94 6.04 -11.96
CA GLY A 42 10.42 5.64 -13.28
C GLY A 42 9.91 6.52 -14.40
N ASN A 43 10.30 6.20 -15.63
CA ASN A 43 10.01 7.04 -16.80
C ASN A 43 8.68 6.72 -17.47
N LYS A 44 8.02 5.63 -17.07
CA LYS A 44 6.67 5.24 -17.50
C LYS A 44 6.07 4.24 -16.50
N PRO A 45 4.74 4.08 -16.49
CA PRO A 45 4.12 3.00 -15.74
C PRO A 45 4.66 1.64 -16.16
N PHE A 46 4.82 0.73 -15.19
CA PHE A 46 5.36 -0.62 -15.42
C PHE A 46 6.74 -0.63 -16.07
N SER A 47 7.58 0.35 -15.75
CA SER A 47 8.97 0.35 -16.21
C SER A 47 9.85 -0.67 -15.48
N GLU A 48 9.36 -1.18 -14.34
CA GLU A 48 10.07 -2.10 -13.47
C GLU A 48 9.57 -3.55 -13.63
N PRO A 49 10.46 -4.55 -13.69
CA PRO A 49 10.05 -5.95 -13.87
C PRO A 49 9.15 -6.46 -12.73
N GLU A 50 9.35 -5.97 -11.52
CA GLU A 50 8.59 -6.30 -10.31
C GLU A 50 7.15 -5.78 -10.41
N SER A 51 6.95 -4.55 -10.90
CA SER A 51 5.60 -4.00 -11.11
C SER A 51 4.89 -4.67 -12.29
N VAL A 52 5.64 -5.08 -13.33
CA VAL A 52 5.13 -5.92 -14.43
C VAL A 52 4.64 -7.27 -13.90
N ASN A 53 5.35 -7.88 -12.95
CA ASN A 53 4.94 -9.15 -12.35
C ASN A 53 3.66 -9.04 -11.52
N ILE A 54 3.48 -7.94 -10.77
CA ILE A 54 2.20 -7.65 -10.08
C ILE A 54 1.07 -7.56 -11.09
N LYS A 55 1.29 -6.83 -12.20
CA LYS A 55 0.31 -6.73 -13.27
C LYS A 55 -0.07 -8.10 -13.82
N TYR A 56 0.93 -8.91 -14.17
CA TYR A 56 0.71 -10.26 -14.70
C TYR A 56 -0.09 -11.15 -13.74
N LEU A 57 0.21 -11.13 -12.44
CA LEU A 57 -0.51 -11.93 -11.44
C LEU A 57 -1.98 -11.48 -11.31
N VAL A 58 -2.24 -10.17 -11.29
CA VAL A 58 -3.60 -9.63 -11.20
C VAL A 58 -4.43 -9.98 -12.43
N GLU A 59 -3.84 -9.90 -13.63
CA GLU A 59 -4.51 -10.29 -14.88
C GLU A 59 -4.77 -11.81 -14.90
N LYS A 60 -3.80 -12.63 -14.46
CA LYS A 60 -3.90 -14.10 -14.48
C LYS A 60 -4.89 -14.66 -13.45
N LEU A 61 -5.04 -14.01 -12.30
CA LEU A 61 -5.88 -14.49 -11.22
C LEU A 61 -7.35 -14.09 -11.39
N GLN A 62 -7.68 -13.13 -12.24
CA GLN A 62 -9.07 -12.80 -12.54
C GLN A 62 -9.82 -13.96 -13.22
N PRO A 63 -11.12 -14.14 -12.92
CA PRO A 63 -11.93 -13.38 -11.96
C PRO A 63 -11.83 -13.90 -10.50
N ARG A 64 -10.94 -14.85 -10.21
CA ARG A 64 -10.80 -15.48 -8.88
C ARG A 64 -10.09 -14.63 -7.84
N LEU A 65 -9.51 -13.50 -8.23
CA LEU A 65 -8.84 -12.59 -7.32
C LEU A 65 -9.87 -11.82 -6.48
N VAL A 66 -9.93 -12.10 -5.18
CA VAL A 66 -10.91 -11.53 -4.23
C VAL A 66 -10.34 -10.41 -3.36
N ALA A 67 -9.04 -10.43 -3.10
CA ALA A 67 -8.36 -9.48 -2.24
C ALA A 67 -6.93 -9.19 -2.73
N TYR A 68 -6.47 -7.97 -2.44
CA TYR A 68 -5.10 -7.51 -2.63
C TYR A 68 -4.65 -6.73 -1.40
N VAL A 69 -3.55 -7.14 -0.78
CA VAL A 69 -2.98 -6.49 0.40
C VAL A 69 -1.51 -6.21 0.10
N SER A 70 -1.16 -4.93 -0.06
CA SER A 70 0.23 -4.49 -0.07
C SER A 70 0.67 -4.24 1.38
N VAL A 71 1.87 -4.66 1.75
CA VAL A 71 2.37 -4.59 3.13
C VAL A 71 3.65 -3.77 3.16
N HIS A 72 3.64 -2.74 3.99
CA HIS A 72 4.72 -1.78 4.19
C HIS A 72 4.94 -1.57 5.69
N SER A 73 6.00 -0.84 5.99
CA SER A 73 6.18 -0.15 7.26
C SER A 73 6.62 1.28 6.94
N TYR A 74 6.26 2.28 7.72
CA TYR A 74 5.60 2.26 9.03
C TYR A 74 4.49 3.32 9.06
N SER A 75 3.63 3.28 10.09
CA SER A 75 2.71 4.36 10.54
C SER A 75 1.54 3.81 11.36
N GLN A 76 1.35 2.49 11.39
CA GLN A 76 0.15 1.84 11.90
C GLN A 76 -1.14 2.36 11.20
N VAL A 77 -1.19 2.22 9.87
CA VAL A 77 -2.37 2.59 9.09
C VAL A 77 -2.78 1.53 8.07
N ILE A 78 -4.07 1.48 7.75
CA ILE A 78 -4.65 0.71 6.65
C ILE A 78 -5.18 1.71 5.61
N LEU A 79 -4.48 1.79 4.49
CA LEU A 79 -4.75 2.69 3.39
C LEU A 79 -5.75 2.06 2.42
N ILE A 80 -6.85 2.77 2.18
CA ILE A 80 -7.86 2.38 1.20
C ILE A 80 -7.82 3.28 -0.04
N PRO A 81 -8.17 2.77 -1.24
CA PRO A 81 -8.27 3.60 -2.43
C PRO A 81 -9.33 4.71 -2.32
N TRP A 82 -9.14 5.85 -2.96
CA TRP A 82 -7.95 6.25 -3.71
C TRP A 82 -6.92 6.91 -2.80
N SER A 83 -5.65 6.59 -2.99
CA SER A 83 -4.54 7.18 -2.23
C SER A 83 -4.10 8.51 -2.84
N TYR A 84 -4.23 8.67 -4.16
CA TYR A 84 -3.82 9.88 -4.89
C TYR A 84 -4.81 11.05 -4.79
N SER A 85 -6.03 10.85 -4.30
CA SER A 85 -6.99 11.94 -4.05
C SER A 85 -8.20 11.48 -3.23
N LYS A 86 -8.64 12.32 -2.29
CA LYS A 86 -9.89 12.11 -1.54
C LYS A 86 -11.12 12.78 -2.16
N ASP A 87 -10.90 13.72 -3.09
CA ASP A 87 -11.93 14.56 -3.70
C ASP A 87 -12.53 13.94 -4.98
N LEU A 88 -12.00 12.80 -5.41
CA LEU A 88 -12.53 12.04 -6.54
C LEU A 88 -13.75 11.18 -6.15
N PRO A 89 -14.57 10.79 -7.13
CA PRO A 89 -15.58 9.77 -6.93
C PRO A 89 -14.98 8.51 -6.28
N LYS A 90 -15.65 8.02 -5.24
CA LYS A 90 -15.21 6.84 -4.48
C LYS A 90 -15.26 5.59 -5.37
N PRO A 91 -14.36 4.61 -5.17
CA PRO A 91 -14.44 3.33 -5.89
C PRO A 91 -15.74 2.57 -5.54
N PRO A 92 -16.21 1.64 -6.39
CA PRO A 92 -17.52 0.98 -6.26
C PRO A 92 -17.81 0.29 -4.92
N ASN A 93 -16.79 -0.15 -4.19
CA ASN A 93 -16.90 -0.85 -2.90
C ASN A 93 -16.27 -0.07 -1.72
N PHE A 94 -16.10 1.25 -1.85
CA PHE A 94 -15.40 2.08 -0.86
C PHE A 94 -15.86 1.88 0.59
N ASN A 95 -17.18 1.91 0.83
CA ASN A 95 -17.74 1.77 2.17
C ASN A 95 -17.45 0.38 2.77
N GLU A 96 -17.48 -0.66 1.93
CA GLU A 96 -17.20 -2.02 2.36
C GLU A 96 -15.71 -2.21 2.66
N THR A 97 -14.83 -1.71 1.79
CA THR A 97 -13.38 -1.70 2.02
C THR A 97 -13.02 -0.95 3.31
N LEU A 98 -13.65 0.21 3.56
CA LEU A 98 -13.48 0.96 4.81
C LEU A 98 -13.98 0.18 6.03
N ARG A 99 -15.13 -0.48 5.93
CA ARG A 99 -15.70 -1.30 7.01
C ARG A 99 -14.78 -2.46 7.36
N ILE A 100 -14.36 -3.24 6.36
CA ILE A 100 -13.45 -4.38 6.55
C ILE A 100 -12.10 -3.91 7.10
N GLY A 101 -11.53 -2.82 6.57
CA GLY A 101 -10.29 -2.26 7.11
C GLY A 101 -10.40 -1.87 8.58
N ARG A 102 -11.53 -1.30 9.02
CA ARG A 102 -11.78 -1.02 10.45
C ARG A 102 -11.88 -2.29 11.29
N VAL A 103 -12.52 -3.34 10.78
CA VAL A 103 -12.58 -4.65 11.44
C VAL A 103 -11.19 -5.25 11.58
N MET A 104 -10.35 -5.17 10.55
CA MET A 104 -8.94 -5.57 10.60
C MET A 104 -8.20 -4.79 11.69
N ALA A 105 -8.29 -3.46 11.69
CA ALA A 105 -7.62 -2.61 12.67
C ALA A 105 -8.03 -2.95 14.12
N SER A 106 -9.33 -3.17 14.37
CA SER A 106 -9.81 -3.59 15.69
C SER A 106 -9.27 -4.96 16.10
N ALA A 107 -9.14 -5.91 15.16
CA ALA A 107 -8.55 -7.22 15.45
C ALA A 107 -7.05 -7.13 15.75
N MET A 108 -6.31 -6.30 15.00
CA MET A 108 -4.88 -6.05 15.20
C MET A 108 -4.58 -5.42 16.57
N GLU A 109 -5.50 -4.65 17.14
CA GLU A 109 -5.32 -4.00 18.44
C GLU A 109 -5.39 -4.99 19.63
N VAL A 110 -6.13 -6.10 19.51
CA VAL A 110 -6.50 -6.95 20.64
C VAL A 110 -5.30 -7.53 21.40
N ARG A 111 -4.27 -8.01 20.69
CA ARG A 111 -3.16 -8.75 21.32
C ARG A 111 -2.20 -7.85 22.08
N HIS A 112 -1.70 -6.80 21.45
CA HIS A 112 -0.64 -5.95 22.05
C HIS A 112 -1.00 -4.46 22.09
N GLY A 113 -2.27 -4.11 21.88
CA GLY A 113 -2.80 -2.76 22.09
C GLY A 113 -2.34 -1.72 21.08
N LYS A 114 -1.87 -2.14 19.89
CA LYS A 114 -1.47 -1.19 18.84
C LYS A 114 -2.66 -0.77 17.99
N VAL A 115 -2.92 0.53 18.02
CA VAL A 115 -4.02 1.14 17.28
C VAL A 115 -3.60 1.40 15.83
N TYR A 116 -4.37 0.86 14.89
CA TYR A 116 -4.22 1.12 13.46
C TYR A 116 -5.35 2.03 12.95
N ARG A 117 -5.03 3.08 12.19
CA ARG A 117 -6.05 3.96 11.58
C ARG A 117 -6.39 3.50 10.17
N THR A 118 -7.67 3.46 9.81
CA THR A 118 -8.10 3.09 8.45
C THR A 118 -8.65 4.30 7.71
N GLY A 119 -8.18 4.56 6.48
CA GLY A 119 -8.69 5.65 5.64
C GLY A 119 -7.89 5.86 4.36
N GLN A 120 -8.26 6.87 3.58
CA GLN A 120 -7.48 7.26 2.41
C GLN A 120 -6.19 7.97 2.85
N ALA A 121 -5.09 7.77 2.11
CA ALA A 121 -3.79 8.32 2.46
C ALA A 121 -3.79 9.84 2.79
N PRO A 122 -4.50 10.73 2.06
CA PRO A 122 -4.51 12.15 2.40
C PRO A 122 -5.12 12.46 3.77
N ASP A 123 -6.03 11.62 4.26
CA ASP A 123 -6.70 11.81 5.55
C ASP A 123 -5.92 11.21 6.72
N VAL A 124 -5.22 10.08 6.50
CA VAL A 124 -4.53 9.35 7.59
C VAL A 124 -3.01 9.54 7.60
N LEU A 125 -2.38 9.79 6.45
CA LEU A 125 -0.94 10.10 6.34
C LEU A 125 -0.65 11.58 6.09
N GLY A 126 -1.65 12.37 5.67
CA GLY A 126 -1.48 13.80 5.40
C GLY A 126 -0.88 14.12 4.02
N TYR A 127 -0.68 13.13 3.16
CA TYR A 127 -0.25 13.32 1.77
C TYR A 127 -0.90 12.30 0.81
N ALA A 128 -0.83 12.58 -0.48
CA ALA A 128 -1.53 11.82 -1.52
C ALA A 128 -0.53 11.16 -2.50
N PRO A 129 -0.06 9.93 -2.27
CA PRO A 129 0.83 9.23 -3.20
C PRO A 129 0.07 8.81 -4.46
N SER A 130 0.73 8.92 -5.62
CA SER A 130 0.21 8.43 -6.89
C SER A 130 0.94 7.19 -7.39
N GLY A 131 0.33 6.44 -8.33
CA GLY A 131 0.94 5.24 -8.89
C GLY A 131 0.90 4.02 -7.98
N THR A 132 0.17 4.07 -6.85
CA THR A 132 0.16 3.03 -5.82
C THR A 132 -0.46 1.72 -6.30
N SER A 133 -0.04 0.61 -5.69
CA SER A 133 -0.44 -0.72 -6.13
C SER A 133 -1.91 -1.03 -5.86
N GLN A 134 -2.40 -0.73 -4.66
CA GLN A 134 -3.79 -0.91 -4.26
C GLN A 134 -4.76 -0.09 -5.12
N ASP A 135 -4.38 1.13 -5.51
CA ASP A 135 -5.19 1.97 -6.39
C ASP A 135 -5.22 1.38 -7.80
N TRP A 136 -4.09 0.89 -8.31
CA TRP A 136 -4.07 0.28 -9.64
C TRP A 136 -4.89 -1.01 -9.67
N VAL A 137 -4.78 -1.86 -8.65
CA VAL A 137 -5.56 -3.09 -8.55
C VAL A 137 -7.06 -2.81 -8.46
N MET A 138 -7.49 -1.84 -7.66
CA MET A 138 -8.90 -1.41 -7.60
C MET A 138 -9.41 -0.92 -8.96
N LYS A 139 -8.58 -0.18 -9.72
CA LYS A 139 -8.92 0.28 -11.07
C LYS A 139 -9.00 -0.87 -12.07
N ALA A 140 -8.09 -1.83 -11.98
CA ALA A 140 -8.02 -2.98 -12.89
C ALA A 140 -9.11 -4.03 -12.60
N VAL A 141 -9.53 -4.16 -11.34
CA VAL A 141 -10.54 -5.12 -10.89
C VAL A 141 -11.59 -4.40 -10.02
N PRO A 142 -12.55 -3.69 -10.63
CA PRO A 142 -13.55 -2.93 -9.87
C PRO A 142 -14.32 -3.82 -8.88
N GLY A 143 -14.33 -3.43 -7.61
CA GLY A 143 -15.05 -4.14 -6.54
C GLY A 143 -14.20 -5.15 -5.74
N ILE A 144 -12.93 -5.35 -6.10
CA ILE A 144 -11.99 -6.13 -5.28
C ILE A 144 -11.71 -5.47 -3.93
N PHE A 145 -11.49 -6.24 -2.86
CA PHE A 145 -10.92 -5.69 -1.63
C PHE A 145 -9.42 -5.39 -1.83
N ALA A 146 -9.04 -4.13 -2.02
CA ALA A 146 -7.63 -3.73 -2.19
C ALA A 146 -7.22 -2.69 -1.15
N VAL A 147 -6.15 -2.97 -0.40
CA VAL A 147 -5.61 -2.08 0.64
C VAL A 147 -4.07 -2.13 0.67
N CYS A 148 -3.48 -1.10 1.27
CA CYS A 148 -2.08 -1.12 1.70
C CYS A 148 -2.05 -1.01 3.24
N ILE A 149 -1.20 -1.77 3.91
CA ILE A 149 -1.02 -1.73 5.36
C ILE A 149 0.37 -1.23 5.67
N GLU A 150 0.46 -0.17 6.46
CA GLU A 150 1.69 0.33 7.07
C GLU A 150 1.76 -0.19 8.50
N LEU A 151 2.69 -1.11 8.77
CA LEU A 151 2.89 -1.74 10.07
C LEU A 151 3.56 -0.81 11.09
N ARG A 152 4.03 -1.37 12.20
CA ARG A 152 4.80 -0.67 13.24
C ARG A 152 6.11 -0.06 12.69
N PRO A 153 6.67 0.95 13.38
CA PRO A 153 6.10 1.68 14.52
C PRO A 153 4.96 2.62 14.12
N ALA A 154 4.28 3.21 15.12
CA ALA A 154 3.38 4.34 14.88
C ALA A 154 4.22 5.58 14.55
N ALA A 155 3.79 6.36 13.57
CA ALA A 155 4.38 7.65 13.29
C ALA A 155 3.32 8.68 12.93
N PHE A 156 3.59 9.92 13.33
CA PHE A 156 2.74 11.08 13.05
C PHE A 156 3.65 12.26 12.68
N GLY A 157 3.58 12.71 11.43
CA GLY A 157 4.32 13.89 10.97
C GLY A 157 5.56 13.53 10.16
N ASN A 158 6.72 14.07 10.54
CA ASN A 158 7.94 13.95 9.75
C ASN A 158 8.48 12.52 9.81
N PHE A 159 8.35 11.82 8.69
CA PHE A 159 8.91 10.49 8.47
C PHE A 159 10.44 10.54 8.48
N THR A 160 11.09 9.79 9.37
CA THR A 160 12.55 9.65 9.35
C THR A 160 12.99 8.24 9.00
N PHE A 161 14.28 8.07 8.75
CA PHE A 161 14.84 6.75 8.44
C PHE A 161 14.85 5.83 9.67
N GLU A 162 15.01 6.42 10.85
CA GLU A 162 15.05 5.72 12.13
C GLU A 162 13.75 4.99 12.44
N ASP A 163 12.62 5.48 11.94
CA ASP A 163 11.33 4.82 12.09
C ASP A 163 11.25 3.48 11.35
N PHE A 164 12.13 3.20 10.38
CA PHE A 164 12.26 1.87 9.77
C PHE A 164 13.07 0.90 10.65
N LEU A 165 13.78 1.39 11.66
CA LEU A 165 14.65 0.60 12.53
C LEU A 165 13.85 0.08 13.74
N LEU A 166 12.84 -0.75 13.45
CA LEU A 166 12.05 -1.41 14.48
C LEU A 166 12.90 -2.48 15.20
N GLU A 167 12.88 -2.48 16.54
CA GLU A 167 13.58 -3.46 17.38
C GLU A 167 13.20 -4.90 17.04
N GLU A 168 14.16 -5.82 17.08
CA GLU A 168 13.98 -7.23 16.68
C GLU A 168 12.89 -7.92 17.51
N GLU A 169 12.79 -7.60 18.80
CA GLU A 169 11.78 -8.14 19.71
C GLU A 169 10.35 -7.74 19.31
N GLN A 170 10.18 -6.74 18.45
CA GLN A 170 8.87 -6.32 17.93
C GLN A 170 8.45 -7.09 16.66
N ILE A 171 9.32 -7.90 16.05
CA ILE A 171 8.99 -8.64 14.82
C ILE A 171 7.82 -9.59 15.06
N VAL A 172 7.92 -10.48 16.05
CA VAL A 172 6.87 -11.47 16.35
C VAL A 172 5.57 -10.78 16.81
N PRO A 173 5.58 -9.82 17.76
CA PRO A 173 4.37 -9.09 18.12
C PRO A 173 3.69 -8.39 16.93
N THR A 174 4.46 -7.79 16.01
CA THR A 174 3.91 -7.15 14.80
C THR A 174 3.26 -8.17 13.87
N ALA A 175 3.92 -9.33 13.66
CA ALA A 175 3.39 -10.40 12.81
C ALA A 175 2.11 -11.02 13.38
N GLU A 176 2.02 -11.18 14.70
CA GLU A 176 0.83 -11.70 15.37
C GLU A 176 -0.39 -10.79 15.19
N GLU A 177 -0.22 -9.47 15.36
CA GLU A 177 -1.30 -8.50 15.12
C GLU A 177 -1.71 -8.51 13.66
N TYR A 178 -0.74 -8.41 12.75
CA TYR A 178 -0.99 -8.43 11.32
C TYR A 178 -1.77 -9.68 10.90
N PHE A 179 -1.40 -10.85 11.43
CA PHE A 179 -2.10 -12.10 11.16
C PHE A 179 -3.54 -12.08 11.68
N ASP A 180 -3.80 -11.52 12.87
CA ASP A 180 -5.17 -11.38 13.40
C ASP A 180 -6.02 -10.47 12.49
N GLY A 181 -5.43 -9.40 11.96
CA GLY A 181 -6.04 -8.56 10.94
C GLY A 181 -6.39 -9.34 9.66
N LEU A 182 -5.47 -10.15 9.14
CA LEU A 182 -5.71 -11.00 7.97
C LEU A 182 -6.81 -12.04 8.20
N VAL A 183 -6.86 -12.66 9.37
CA VAL A 183 -7.93 -13.61 9.73
C VAL A 183 -9.27 -12.89 9.78
N ALA A 184 -9.34 -11.70 10.38
CA ALA A 184 -10.56 -10.90 10.43
C ALA A 184 -11.03 -10.52 9.02
N MET A 185 -10.11 -10.04 8.16
CA MET A 185 -10.36 -9.79 6.74
C MET A 185 -10.93 -11.02 6.03
N ALA A 186 -10.30 -12.19 6.20
CA ALA A 186 -10.72 -13.41 5.53
C ALA A 186 -12.14 -13.85 5.93
N LYS A 187 -12.54 -13.65 7.20
CA LYS A 187 -13.91 -13.90 7.68
C LYS A 187 -14.92 -12.96 7.04
N GLU A 188 -14.60 -11.67 6.96
CA GLU A 188 -15.47 -10.67 6.33
C GLU A 188 -15.67 -10.95 4.84
N LEU A 189 -14.62 -11.43 4.17
CA LEU A 189 -14.66 -11.86 2.77
C LEU A 189 -15.16 -13.30 2.58
N GLN A 190 -15.53 -14.00 3.65
CA GLN A 190 -16.06 -15.38 3.65
C GLN A 190 -15.11 -16.41 2.99
N LEU A 191 -13.81 -16.27 3.24
CA LEU A 191 -12.76 -17.09 2.62
C LEU A 191 -12.30 -18.29 3.47
N ILE A 192 -12.85 -18.45 4.69
CA ILE A 192 -12.49 -19.52 5.63
C ILE A 192 -13.72 -20.11 6.30
#